data_AF-Q1JWW1-F1
#
_entry.id   AF-Q1JWW1-F1
#
_cell.length_a   1.000
_cell.length_b   1.000
_cell.length_c   1.000
_cell.angle_alpha   90.00
_cell.angle_beta   90.00
_cell.angle_gamma   90.00
#
_symmetry.space_group_name_H-M   'P 1'
#
loop_
_entity.id
_entity.type
_entity.pdbx_description
1 polymer ?
#
loop_
_entity_poly.entity_id
_entity_poly.type
_entity_poly.pdbx_seq_one_letter_code
_entity_poly.pdbx_strand_id
1 'polypeptide(L)' 'MTITSETLVEEILDLDSRVVRYFILNKVKPFTCGGAYPQTLSELLARYGVEDVEAFIAGLNTFIADEIESS' A
#
# COMPACT_ATOMS: atom_id res chain seq x y z
N MET A 1 5.09 7.16 -9.83
CA MET A 1 5.05 7.82 -8.52
C MET A 1 5.85 6.97 -7.55
N THR A 2 6.62 7.55 -6.63
CA THR A 2 7.32 6.80 -5.58
C THR A 2 6.47 6.86 -4.31
N ILE A 3 6.05 5.70 -3.82
CA ILE A 3 5.26 5.54 -2.59
C ILE A 3 6.18 5.73 -1.39
N THR A 4 5.72 6.48 -0.39
CA THR A 4 6.38 6.67 0.90
C THR A 4 5.42 6.31 2.05
N SER A 5 5.93 6.28 3.28
CA SER A 5 5.17 6.05 4.50
C SER A 5 4.04 7.06 4.73
N GLU A 6 4.19 8.27 4.19
CA GLU A 6 3.24 9.38 4.30
C GLU A 6 2.22 9.42 3.15
N THR A 7 2.42 8.61 2.10
CA THR A 7 1.46 8.52 1.00
C THR A 7 0.11 8.02 1.54
N LEU A 8 -0.97 8.67 1.12
CA LEU A 8 -2.33 8.27 1.52
C LEU A 8 -2.67 6.96 0.86
N VAL A 9 -3.24 6.01 1.63
CA VAL A 9 -3.60 4.69 1.10
C VAL A 9 -4.54 4.81 -0.10
N GLU A 10 -5.39 5.82 -0.11
CA GLU A 10 -6.35 6.12 -1.16
C GLU A 10 -5.66 6.48 -2.48
N GLU A 11 -4.64 7.35 -2.42
CA GLU A 11 -3.83 7.71 -3.58
C GLU A 11 -3.15 6.47 -4.17
N ILE A 12 -2.69 5.55 -3.31
CA ILE A 12 -2.07 4.29 -3.73
C ILE A 12 -3.09 3.39 -4.46
N LEU A 13 -4.32 3.32 -3.96
CA LEU A 13 -5.38 2.49 -4.55
C LEU A 13 -5.88 3.06 -5.88
N ASP A 14 -5.84 4.37 -6.06
CA ASP A 14 -6.22 5.06 -7.29
C ASP A 14 -5.18 4.88 -8.43
N LEU A 15 -3.93 4.52 -8.10
CA LEU A 15 -2.90 4.26 -9.11
C LEU A 15 -3.22 3.05 -9.97
N ASP A 16 -3.56 1.93 -9.34
CA ASP A 16 -3.82 0.67 -10.03
C ASP A 16 -4.62 -0.31 -9.15
N SER A 17 -5.69 -0.86 -9.71
CA SER A 17 -6.52 -1.91 -9.09
C SER A 17 -5.74 -3.14 -8.60
N ARG A 18 -4.60 -3.47 -9.22
CA ARG A 18 -3.72 -4.59 -8.86
C ARG A 18 -3.01 -4.36 -7.52
N VAL A 19 -2.85 -3.11 -7.08
CA VAL A 19 -2.21 -2.81 -5.81
C VAL A 19 -2.97 -3.42 -4.64
N VAL A 20 -4.30 -3.52 -4.73
CA VAL A 20 -5.12 -4.25 -3.75
C VAL A 20 -4.63 -5.69 -3.55
N ARG A 21 -4.21 -6.37 -4.63
CA ARG A 21 -3.67 -7.73 -4.55
C ARG A 21 -2.38 -7.77 -3.72
N TYR A 22 -1.49 -6.80 -3.89
CA TYR A 22 -0.25 -6.72 -3.12
C TYR A 22 -0.52 -6.61 -1.61
N PHE A 23 -1.43 -5.72 -1.21
CA PHE A 23 -1.83 -5.59 0.19
C PHE A 23 -2.38 -6.92 0.74
N ILE A 24 -3.28 -7.58 0.01
CA ILE A 24 -3.89 -8.85 0.43
C ILE A 24 -2.84 -9.97 0.59
N LEU A 25 -1.90 -10.09 -0.35
CA LEU A 25 -0.81 -11.08 -0.27
C LEU A 25 0.08 -10.88 0.97
N ASN A 26 0.24 -9.62 1.40
CA ASN A 26 0.97 -9.24 2.60
C ASN A 26 0.07 -9.20 3.86
N LYS A 27 -1.14 -9.76 3.80
CA LYS A 27 -2.11 -9.84 4.92
C LYS A 27 -2.57 -8.47 5.45
N VAL A 28 -2.46 -7.42 4.65
CA VAL A 28 -2.96 -6.08 4.95
C VAL A 28 -4.24 -5.85 4.13
N LYS A 29 -5.28 -5.27 4.73
CA LYS A 29 -6.45 -4.81 3.96
C LYS A 29 -6.40 -3.29 3.85
N PRO A 30 -6.35 -2.73 2.64
CA PRO A 30 -6.14 -1.29 2.45
C PRO A 30 -7.42 -0.47 2.62
N PHE A 31 -8.58 -1.11 2.71
CA PHE A 31 -9.87 -0.49 3.00
C PHE A 31 -10.39 -0.93 4.37
N THR A 32 -11.03 -0.01 5.08
CA THR A 32 -11.71 -0.30 6.35
C THR A 32 -13.10 0.33 6.33
N CYS A 33 -14.13 -0.39 6.80
CA CYS A 33 -15.49 0.15 6.90
C CYS A 33 -15.75 0.96 8.18
N GLY A 34 -14.74 1.14 9.05
CA GLY A 34 -14.91 1.75 10.37
C GLY A 34 -13.64 2.38 10.95
N GLY A 35 -12.74 2.85 10.09
CA GLY A 35 -11.50 3.53 10.47
C GLY A 35 -11.40 4.93 9.87
N ALA A 36 -10.31 5.64 10.20
CA ALA A 36 -10.00 6.92 9.58
C ALA A 36 -9.81 6.73 8.06
N TYR A 37 -10.47 7.60 7.29
CA TYR A 37 -10.38 7.68 5.84
C TYR A 37 -10.41 9.17 5.46
N PRO A 38 -9.36 9.73 4.82
CA PRO A 38 -8.15 9.04 4.38
C PRO A 38 -7.17 8.73 5.52
N GLN A 39 -6.19 7.85 5.28
CA GLN A 39 -5.10 7.56 6.24
C GLN A 39 -3.77 7.33 5.52
N THR A 40 -2.66 7.58 6.20
CA THR A 40 -1.33 7.31 5.65
C THR A 40 -1.02 5.80 5.60
N LEU A 41 -0.11 5.41 4.72
CA LEU A 41 0.37 4.03 4.62
C LEU A 41 0.97 3.55 5.95
N SER A 42 1.75 4.39 6.64
CA SER A 42 2.35 4.04 7.93
C SER A 42 1.30 3.75 9.01
N GLU A 43 0.24 4.54 9.11
CA GLU A 43 -0.86 4.33 10.07
C GLU A 43 -1.61 3.02 9.79
N LEU A 44 -1.82 2.71 8.50
CA LEU A 44 -2.41 1.45 8.09
C LEU A 44 -1.51 0.29 8.50
N LEU A 45 -0.23 0.31 8.15
CA LEU A 45 0.71 -0.78 8.41
C LEU A 45 0.91 -1.02 9.92
N ALA A 46 0.96 0.06 10.71
CA ALA A 46 1.02 -0.03 12.16
C ALA A 46 -0.20 -0.76 12.75
N ARG A 47 -1.41 -0.51 12.23
CA ARG A 47 -2.64 -1.22 12.66
C ARG A 47 -2.59 -2.72 12.40
N TYR A 48 -1.94 -3.12 11.30
CA TYR A 48 -1.75 -4.53 10.94
C TYR A 48 -0.52 -5.16 11.60
N GLY A 49 0.24 -4.39 12.38
CA GLY A 49 1.45 -4.89 13.06
C GLY A 49 2.56 -5.29 12.09
N VAL A 50 2.67 -4.61 10.95
CA VAL A 50 3.77 -4.82 10.02
C VAL A 50 5.05 -4.27 10.64
N GLU A 51 5.98 -5.17 10.99
CA GLU A 51 7.21 -4.82 11.68
C GLU A 51 8.22 -4.08 10.78
N ASP A 52 8.30 -4.50 9.51
CA ASP A 52 9.21 -3.90 8.53
C ASP A 52 8.44 -3.08 7.48
N VAL A 53 8.12 -1.85 7.87
CA VAL A 53 7.40 -0.88 7.04
C VAL A 53 8.19 -0.53 5.77
N GLU A 54 9.51 -0.38 5.90
CA GLU A 54 10.39 -0.02 4.77
C GLU A 54 10.44 -1.14 3.73
N ALA A 55 10.56 -2.40 4.15
CA ALA A 55 10.52 -3.53 3.23
C ALA A 55 9.16 -3.66 2.53
N PHE A 56 8.05 -3.40 3.24
CA PHE A 56 6.72 -3.38 2.64
C PHE A 56 6.62 -2.32 1.53
N ILE A 57 7.08 -1.10 1.81
CA ILE A 57 7.07 0.03 0.87
C ILE A 57 7.98 -0.25 -0.33
N ALA A 58 9.17 -0.80 -0.10
CA ALA A 58 10.09 -1.16 -1.18
C ALA A 58 9.45 -2.19 -2.12
N GLY A 59 8.86 -3.26 -1.58
CA GLY A 59 8.18 -4.28 -2.37
C GLY A 59 6.95 -3.74 -3.12
N LEU A 60 6.23 -2.78 -2.53
CA LEU A 60 5.09 -2.13 -3.19
C LEU A 60 5.55 -1.27 -4.37
N ASN A 61 6.62 -0.48 -4.19
CA ASN A 61 7.19 0.32 -5.27
C ASN A 61 7.70 -0.56 -6.42
N THR A 62 8.38 -1.67 -6.12
CA THR A 62 8.81 -2.65 -7.13
C THR A 62 7.62 -3.27 -7.84
N PHE A 63 6.60 -3.71 -7.10
CA PHE A 63 5.38 -4.30 -7.68
C PHE A 63 4.67 -3.34 -8.65
N ILE A 64 4.62 -2.04 -8.33
CA ILE A 64 4.04 -1.03 -9.21
C ILE A 64 4.94 -0.78 -10.43
N ALA A 65 6.25 -0.72 -10.26
CA ALA A 65 7.21 -0.45 -11.34
C ALA A 65 7.24 -1.58 -12.40
N ASP A 66 7.34 -2.84 -11.96
CA ASP A 66 7.43 -4.01 -12.84
C ASP A 66 6.20 -4.15 -13.76
N GLU A 67 5.03 -3.71 -13.29
CA GLU A 67 3.77 -3.79 -14.02
C GLU A 67 3.54 -2.61 -14.99
N ILE A 68 4.26 -1.49 -14.80
CA ILE A 68 4.31 -0.38 -15.77
C ILE A 68 5.17 -0.78 -16.97
N GLU A 69 6.22 -1.57 -16.78
CA GLU A 69 7.08 -2.06 -17.88
C GLU A 69 6.46 -3.23 -18.66
N SER A 70 5.46 -3.90 -18.09
CA SER A 70 4.77 -5.04 -18.70
C SER A 70 3.47 -4.67 -19.44
N SER A 71 3.12 -3.38 -19.53
CA SER A 71 1.90 -2.83 -20.15
C SER A 71 2.18 -1.98 -21.38
#